data_AF-A0A251PK68-F1
#
_entry.id   AF-A0A251PK68-F1
#
_cell.length_a   1.000
_cell.length_b   1.000
_cell.length_c   1.000
_cell.angle_alpha   90.00
_cell.angle_beta   90.00
_cell.angle_gamma   90.00
#
_symmetry.space_group_name_H-M   'P 1'
#
loop_
_entity.id
_entity.type
_entity.pdbx_description
1 polymer ?
#
loop_
_entity_poly.entity_id
_entity_poly.type
_entity_poly.pdbx_seq_one_letter_code
_entity_poly.pdbx_strand_id
1 'polypeptide(L)'
;MISQLNHLVLFSPVFERTTFVQNPSSVSLKFQCFCSSRLTHHSKVSVIESAQSPNSPFANRVSRNARTEAQATLFDYLHCTRSFSFTDAEHISKNSPIFLQNLLSNIDSEKDVARSLTRFLRYNPINEFEPFFESLGLSPSELLSFLPRHLMYLSDDCVLTDNVHALCNYGIPRSNIGKMYKEAKEIFGYDYGVLALKLQAYENLGISKATVIKLVSCCPLLLVGGVNSDFVRVHEKLKRLGLGMDWIGGYASGNSTYNWDRMFDTMDFLDKVGYTEEQMCVLFELNPALLLEGSGKNVYVLFGRLLKLGLEMNEVYSLFMQNPQVLSVKCMKNLLLAVDFLFEIGMGTEEMADIVANDVEFLSSSSFKRPKTVCKDLKVKRDGLLQMIKEDPHKVLTLASKSKEVEETNYKRGLIASYKLAWTATWCQT
;
A
#
# COMPACT_ATOMS: atom_id res chain seq x y z
N MET A 1 -17.85 -4.09 -57.64
CA MET A 1 -16.42 -3.97 -57.99
C MET A 1 -15.72 -3.25 -56.85
N ILE A 2 -15.15 -4.02 -55.92
CA ILE A 2 -14.38 -3.50 -54.78
C ILE A 2 -13.13 -4.36 -54.73
N SER A 3 -11.98 -3.72 -54.93
CA SER A 3 -10.65 -4.32 -54.95
C SER A 3 -10.13 -4.52 -53.54
N GLN A 4 -9.84 -5.77 -53.19
CA GLN A 4 -8.95 -6.15 -52.10
C GLN A 4 -7.50 -5.96 -52.56
N LEU A 5 -6.65 -5.39 -51.70
CA LEU A 5 -5.20 -5.48 -51.84
C LEU A 5 -4.61 -5.76 -50.45
N ASN A 6 -4.22 -7.02 -50.30
CA ASN A 6 -3.38 -7.55 -49.24
C ASN A 6 -1.97 -6.95 -49.37
N HIS A 7 -1.40 -6.48 -48.26
CA HIS A 7 0.06 -6.42 -48.12
C HIS A 7 0.48 -6.99 -46.76
N LEU A 8 1.19 -8.12 -46.85
CA LEU A 8 1.97 -8.73 -45.79
C LEU A 8 3.00 -7.73 -45.25
N VAL A 9 3.14 -7.67 -43.92
CA VAL A 9 4.35 -7.14 -43.27
C VAL A 9 5.09 -8.33 -42.66
N LEU A 10 6.32 -8.53 -43.14
CA LEU A 10 7.28 -9.53 -42.71
C LEU A 10 7.81 -9.23 -41.31
N PHE A 11 7.78 -10.24 -40.42
CA PHE A 11 8.56 -10.23 -39.18
C PHE A 11 9.97 -10.77 -39.47
N SER A 12 11.00 -10.02 -39.09
CA SER A 12 12.37 -10.53 -38.99
C SER A 12 12.64 -11.01 -37.56
N PRO A 13 13.21 -12.22 -37.35
CA PRO A 13 13.62 -12.71 -36.05
C PRO A 13 15.09 -12.35 -35.80
N VAL A 14 15.44 -11.87 -34.60
CA VAL A 14 16.85 -11.85 -34.17
C VAL A 14 16.98 -12.47 -32.78
N PHE A 15 17.32 -13.75 -32.86
CA PHE A 15 18.13 -14.60 -31.98
C PHE A 15 18.54 -14.11 -30.57
N GLU A 16 18.13 -14.91 -29.59
CA GLU A 16 18.80 -15.10 -28.31
C GLU A 16 20.27 -15.54 -28.49
N ARG A 17 21.15 -15.03 -27.65
CA ARG A 17 22.43 -15.69 -27.36
C ARG A 17 22.61 -15.75 -25.84
N THR A 18 22.51 -16.96 -25.32
CA THR A 18 22.88 -17.36 -23.97
C THR A 18 24.40 -17.35 -23.82
N THR A 19 24.89 -16.74 -22.75
CA THR A 19 26.22 -17.02 -22.19
C THR A 19 26.12 -16.99 -20.67
N PHE A 20 26.22 -18.16 -20.06
CA PHE A 20 26.64 -18.32 -18.67
C PHE A 20 28.09 -17.83 -18.52
N VAL A 21 28.41 -17.16 -17.40
CA VAL A 21 29.56 -17.44 -16.50
C VAL A 21 29.69 -16.31 -15.45
N GLN A 22 29.56 -16.75 -14.19
CA GLN A 22 30.21 -16.33 -12.93
C GLN A 22 30.38 -14.84 -12.56
N ASN A 23 29.89 -14.53 -11.35
CA ASN A 23 30.24 -13.37 -10.52
C ASN A 23 31.75 -13.10 -10.46
N PRO A 24 32.14 -11.82 -10.54
CA PRO A 24 32.95 -11.28 -9.45
C PRO A 24 32.54 -9.85 -9.02
N SER A 25 32.44 -9.70 -7.69
CA SER A 25 32.75 -8.51 -6.88
C SER A 25 32.58 -7.09 -7.44
N SER A 26 31.75 -6.33 -6.73
CA SER A 26 31.64 -4.87 -6.67
C SER A 26 32.96 -4.11 -6.85
N VAL A 27 33.04 -3.28 -7.91
CA VAL A 27 34.01 -2.18 -8.03
C VAL A 27 33.23 -0.89 -8.25
N SER A 28 33.31 0.02 -7.28
CA SER A 28 32.78 1.37 -7.35
C SER A 28 33.66 2.22 -8.27
N LEU A 29 33.17 2.53 -9.47
CA LEU A 29 33.82 3.48 -10.37
C LEU A 29 33.42 4.90 -9.98
N LYS A 30 34.33 5.60 -9.28
CA LYS A 30 34.27 7.05 -9.07
C LYS A 30 34.46 7.75 -10.41
N PHE A 31 33.40 8.33 -10.97
CA PHE A 31 33.54 9.36 -11.99
C PHE A 31 33.91 10.70 -11.31
N GLN A 32 35.16 11.12 -11.49
CA GLN A 32 35.59 12.50 -11.23
C GLN A 32 35.13 13.36 -12.41
N CYS A 33 34.11 14.18 -12.23
CA CYS A 33 33.80 15.26 -13.15
C CYS A 33 34.68 16.48 -12.82
N PHE A 34 35.49 16.90 -13.81
CA PHE A 34 36.23 18.16 -13.78
C PHE A 34 35.26 19.33 -13.95
N CYS A 35 35.10 20.15 -12.92
CA CYS A 35 34.40 21.43 -13.01
C CYS A 35 35.34 22.49 -13.63
N SER A 36 35.13 22.85 -14.89
CA SER A 36 35.71 24.07 -15.46
C SER A 36 34.89 25.28 -15.02
N SER A 37 35.46 26.10 -14.14
CA SER A 37 34.93 27.40 -13.77
C SER A 37 35.00 28.37 -14.96
N ARG A 38 33.85 28.80 -15.47
CA ARG A 38 33.74 30.09 -16.18
C ARG A 38 32.67 30.92 -15.53
N LEU A 39 33.11 32.03 -14.95
CA LEU A 39 32.26 33.11 -14.45
C LEU A 39 31.45 33.70 -15.60
N THR A 40 30.13 33.66 -15.49
CA THR A 40 29.24 34.54 -16.24
C THR A 40 28.14 35.05 -15.32
N HIS A 41 27.95 36.36 -15.38
CA HIS A 41 27.18 37.23 -14.50
C HIS A 41 25.85 36.67 -13.97
N HIS A 42 25.70 36.75 -12.66
CA HIS A 42 24.44 36.58 -11.94
C HIS A 42 23.45 37.71 -12.27
N SER A 43 22.33 37.36 -12.90
CA SER A 43 21.09 38.13 -12.75
C SER A 43 20.37 37.62 -11.49
N LYS A 44 20.34 38.45 -10.44
CA LYS A 44 19.57 38.21 -9.22
C LYS A 44 18.09 38.06 -9.56
N VAL A 45 17.59 36.83 -9.60
CA VAL A 45 16.16 36.54 -9.37
C VAL A 45 16.02 36.37 -7.87
N SER A 46 15.27 37.27 -7.24
CA SER A 46 14.99 37.26 -5.81
C SER A 46 14.13 36.03 -5.46
N VAL A 47 14.77 35.01 -4.92
CA VAL A 47 14.10 33.95 -4.15
C VAL A 47 13.71 34.56 -2.81
N ILE A 48 12.41 34.76 -2.57
CA ILE A 48 11.91 35.00 -1.23
C ILE A 48 11.76 33.62 -0.58
N GLU A 49 12.76 33.21 0.19
CA GLU A 49 12.60 32.18 1.21
C GLU A 49 11.66 32.74 2.30
N SER A 50 10.40 32.30 2.27
CA SER A 50 9.49 32.51 3.39
C SER A 50 9.84 31.53 4.51
N ALA A 51 10.69 31.98 5.43
CA ALA A 51 10.84 31.34 6.73
C ALA A 51 9.55 31.58 7.54
N GLN A 52 8.60 30.65 7.48
CA GLN A 52 7.45 30.64 8.39
C GLN A 52 7.61 29.54 9.45
N SER A 53 7.87 30.03 10.66
CA SER A 53 7.66 29.36 11.95
C SER A 53 6.22 28.80 12.04
N PRO A 54 6.02 27.58 12.57
CA PRO A 54 4.71 26.93 12.60
C PRO A 54 3.87 27.33 13.82
N ASN A 55 3.72 28.63 14.12
CA ASN A 55 2.79 29.11 15.16
C ASN A 55 2.43 30.60 14.93
N SER A 56 1.45 30.88 14.07
CA SER A 56 0.66 32.13 14.12
C SER A 56 -0.80 31.82 13.73
N PRO A 57 -1.83 32.32 14.45
CA PRO A 57 -3.23 31.91 14.21
C PRO A 57 -3.94 32.64 13.07
N PHE A 58 -3.22 33.38 12.22
CA PHE A 58 -3.81 34.19 11.13
C PHE A 58 -3.24 33.78 9.77
N ALA A 59 -3.49 32.53 9.38
CA ALA A 59 -3.52 32.20 7.95
C ALA A 59 -4.71 32.95 7.35
N ASN A 60 -4.46 33.92 6.46
CA ASN A 60 -5.49 34.66 5.74
C ASN A 60 -6.48 33.66 5.11
N ARG A 61 -7.66 33.52 5.73
CA ARG A 61 -8.74 32.70 5.18
C ARG A 61 -9.25 33.42 3.93
N VAL A 62 -8.74 32.99 2.77
CA VAL A 62 -9.26 33.39 1.46
C VAL A 62 -10.78 33.21 1.47
N SER A 63 -11.52 34.26 1.07
CA SER A 63 -12.98 34.19 1.03
C SER A 63 -13.43 33.13 0.01
N ARG A 64 -14.58 32.48 0.27
CA ARG A 64 -15.12 31.47 -0.64
C ARG A 64 -15.33 32.03 -2.05
N ASN A 65 -15.76 33.29 -2.15
CA ASN A 65 -15.98 33.96 -3.44
C ASN A 65 -14.66 34.19 -4.18
N ALA A 66 -13.62 34.68 -3.49
CA ALA A 66 -12.29 34.86 -4.09
C ALA A 66 -11.72 33.53 -4.60
N ARG A 67 -11.94 32.43 -3.88
CA ARG A 67 -11.54 31.09 -4.35
C ARG A 67 -12.30 30.67 -5.61
N THR A 68 -13.62 30.85 -5.67
CA THR A 68 -14.41 30.52 -6.86
C THR A 68 -13.98 31.34 -8.09
N GLU A 69 -13.75 32.65 -7.91
CA GLU A 69 -13.24 33.51 -8.99
C GLU A 69 -11.82 33.11 -9.44
N ALA A 70 -10.95 32.74 -8.49
CA ALA A 70 -9.62 32.24 -8.81
C ALA A 70 -9.65 30.91 -9.57
N GLN A 71 -10.54 29.99 -9.19
CA GLN A 71 -10.76 28.73 -9.91
C GLN A 71 -11.21 28.99 -11.35
N ALA A 72 -12.19 29.86 -11.55
CA ALA A 72 -12.65 30.24 -12.89
C ALA A 72 -11.55 30.90 -13.72
N THR A 73 -10.76 31.80 -13.11
CA THR A 73 -9.67 32.48 -13.82
C THR A 73 -8.54 31.52 -14.20
N LEU A 74 -8.17 30.58 -13.32
CA LEU A 74 -7.20 29.54 -13.62
C LEU A 74 -7.71 28.58 -14.70
N PHE A 75 -9.00 28.21 -14.64
CA PHE A 75 -9.66 27.44 -15.69
C PHE A 75 -9.54 28.14 -17.06
N ASP A 76 -9.92 29.42 -17.15
CA ASP A 76 -9.85 30.19 -18.40
C ASP A 76 -8.42 30.31 -18.92
N TYR A 77 -7.44 30.49 -18.04
CA TYR A 77 -6.03 30.47 -18.41
C TYR A 77 -5.63 29.13 -19.03
N LEU A 78 -5.87 28.01 -18.34
CA LEU A 78 -5.50 26.68 -18.81
C LEU A 78 -6.22 26.30 -20.11
N HIS A 79 -7.52 26.55 -20.19
CA HIS A 79 -8.32 26.17 -21.36
C HIS A 79 -8.13 27.12 -22.54
N CYS A 80 -8.34 28.42 -22.34
CA CYS A 80 -8.36 29.40 -23.44
C CYS A 80 -6.97 29.88 -23.85
N THR A 81 -6.02 29.96 -22.92
CA THR A 81 -4.65 30.45 -23.21
C THR A 81 -3.68 29.32 -23.48
N ARG A 82 -3.77 28.22 -22.73
CA ARG A 82 -2.84 27.08 -22.82
C ARG A 82 -3.40 25.90 -23.61
N SER A 83 -4.64 25.99 -24.10
CA SER A 83 -5.30 25.00 -24.97
C SER A 83 -5.47 23.63 -24.33
N PHE A 84 -5.60 23.57 -23.00
CA PHE A 84 -5.91 22.32 -22.31
C PHE A 84 -7.32 21.87 -22.66
N SER A 85 -7.57 20.56 -22.60
CA SER A 85 -8.95 20.05 -22.72
C SER A 85 -9.82 20.66 -21.61
N PHE A 86 -11.11 20.85 -21.90
CA PHE A 86 -12.06 21.38 -20.92
C PHE A 86 -12.01 20.57 -19.61
N THR A 87 -12.01 19.24 -19.73
CA THR A 87 -11.99 18.32 -18.59
C THR A 87 -10.71 18.46 -17.76
N ASP A 88 -9.56 18.64 -18.40
CA ASP A 88 -8.29 18.81 -17.67
C ASP A 88 -8.20 20.17 -16.99
N ALA A 89 -8.54 21.25 -17.70
CA ALA A 89 -8.56 22.59 -17.11
C ALA A 89 -9.53 22.68 -15.92
N GLU A 90 -10.71 22.07 -16.04
CA GLU A 90 -11.70 22.01 -14.96
C GLU A 90 -11.19 21.21 -13.77
N HIS A 91 -10.62 20.03 -14.01
CA HIS A 91 -10.08 19.20 -12.93
C HIS A 91 -8.94 19.88 -12.20
N ILE A 92 -7.96 20.41 -12.93
CA ILE A 92 -6.78 21.07 -12.36
C ILE A 92 -7.20 22.25 -11.51
N SER A 93 -8.00 23.18 -12.08
CA SER A 93 -8.46 24.37 -11.37
C SER A 93 -9.27 24.06 -10.11
N LYS A 94 -10.08 23.00 -10.10
CA LYS A 94 -10.87 22.64 -8.90
C LYS A 94 -10.07 21.91 -7.83
N ASN A 95 -9.03 21.18 -8.20
CA ASN A 95 -8.30 20.24 -7.33
C ASN A 95 -6.87 20.68 -6.98
N SER A 96 -6.46 21.91 -7.26
CA SER A 96 -5.16 22.48 -6.83
C SER A 96 -5.31 23.63 -5.80
N PRO A 97 -5.86 23.37 -4.59
CA PRO A 97 -6.18 24.42 -3.61
C PRO A 97 -4.97 25.20 -3.08
N ILE A 98 -3.83 24.55 -2.88
CA ILE A 98 -2.61 25.16 -2.34
C ILE A 98 -1.97 26.05 -3.40
N PHE A 99 -1.87 25.56 -4.65
CA PHE A 99 -1.44 26.39 -5.76
C PHE A 99 -2.32 27.64 -5.91
N LEU A 100 -3.64 27.49 -5.84
CA LEU A 100 -4.57 28.62 -5.89
C LEU A 100 -4.38 29.60 -4.74
N GLN A 101 -4.11 29.11 -3.53
CA GLN A 101 -3.83 29.97 -2.38
C GLN A 101 -2.55 30.77 -2.58
N ASN A 102 -1.50 30.12 -3.10
CA ASN A 102 -0.24 30.79 -3.43
C ASN A 102 -0.45 31.82 -4.54
N LEU A 103 -1.21 31.49 -5.58
CA LEU A 103 -1.54 32.42 -6.65
C LEU A 103 -2.28 33.67 -6.13
N LEU A 104 -3.24 33.48 -5.23
CA LEU A 104 -3.98 34.56 -4.58
C LEU A 104 -3.11 35.44 -3.68
N SER A 105 -2.06 34.89 -3.05
CA SER A 105 -1.13 35.69 -2.24
C SER A 105 -0.27 36.67 -3.05
N ASN A 106 -0.17 36.46 -4.37
CA ASN A 106 0.58 37.34 -5.28
C ASN A 106 -0.23 38.53 -5.80
N ILE A 107 -1.52 38.62 -5.46
CA ILE A 107 -2.39 39.71 -5.89
C ILE A 107 -3.01 40.45 -4.71
N ASP A 108 -3.39 41.70 -4.96
CA ASP A 108 -4.13 42.51 -4.00
C ASP A 108 -5.60 42.06 -3.95
N SER A 109 -5.97 41.33 -2.89
CA SER A 109 -7.29 40.72 -2.72
C SER A 109 -8.41 41.71 -2.38
N GLU A 110 -8.09 42.99 -2.15
CA GLU A 110 -9.10 44.04 -1.92
C GLU A 110 -9.78 44.49 -3.22
N LYS A 111 -9.20 44.15 -4.37
CA LYS A 111 -9.71 44.44 -5.71
C LYS A 111 -10.39 43.23 -6.32
N ASP A 112 -11.14 43.46 -7.40
CA ASP A 112 -11.72 42.44 -8.28
C ASP A 112 -10.69 41.31 -8.58
N VAL A 113 -10.93 40.15 -7.98
CA VAL A 113 -9.96 39.03 -7.93
C VAL A 113 -9.77 38.46 -9.33
N ALA A 114 -10.86 38.23 -10.06
CA ALA A 114 -10.82 37.73 -11.43
C ALA A 114 -9.99 38.65 -12.35
N ARG A 115 -10.23 39.97 -12.32
CA ARG A 115 -9.47 40.91 -13.15
C ARG A 115 -7.98 40.93 -12.78
N SER A 116 -7.68 40.93 -11.48
CA SER A 116 -6.31 41.00 -10.96
C SER A 116 -5.52 39.75 -11.30
N LEU A 117 -6.10 38.56 -11.12
CA LEU A 117 -5.50 37.29 -11.51
C LEU A 117 -5.32 37.16 -13.02
N THR A 118 -6.33 37.54 -13.80
CA THR A 118 -6.23 37.52 -15.28
C THR A 118 -5.04 38.37 -15.75
N ARG A 119 -4.89 39.57 -15.17
CA ARG A 119 -3.76 40.44 -15.46
C ARG A 119 -2.44 39.80 -15.01
N PHE A 120 -2.39 39.20 -13.82
CA PHE A 120 -1.19 38.56 -13.30
C PHE A 120 -0.72 37.41 -14.21
N LEU A 121 -1.60 36.46 -14.55
CA LEU A 121 -1.28 35.29 -15.38
C LEU A 121 -0.88 35.67 -16.82
N ARG A 122 -1.37 36.81 -17.34
CA ARG A 122 -0.96 37.32 -18.65
C ARG A 122 0.52 37.70 -18.71
N TYR A 123 1.10 38.18 -17.61
CA TYR A 123 2.48 38.68 -17.57
C TYR A 123 3.44 37.80 -16.76
N ASN A 124 2.93 36.81 -16.03
CA ASN A 124 3.71 35.90 -15.20
C ASN A 124 3.35 34.45 -15.58
N PRO A 125 4.13 33.78 -16.44
CA PRO A 125 3.88 32.38 -16.77
C PRO A 125 4.02 31.53 -15.51
N ILE A 126 3.09 30.59 -15.34
CA ILE A 126 3.11 29.64 -14.22
C ILE A 126 3.82 28.35 -14.64
N ASN A 127 4.41 27.66 -13.68
CA ASN A 127 4.83 26.28 -13.87
C ASN A 127 3.58 25.37 -13.85
N GLU A 128 3.14 24.92 -15.01
CA GLU A 128 1.90 24.14 -15.19
C GLU A 128 1.94 22.78 -14.48
N PHE A 129 3.13 22.24 -14.25
CA PHE A 129 3.31 20.98 -13.54
C PHE A 129 2.89 21.08 -12.07
N GLU A 130 2.96 22.27 -11.45
CA GLU A 130 2.58 22.46 -10.04
C GLU A 130 1.09 22.20 -9.79
N PRO A 131 0.15 22.97 -10.39
CA PRO A 131 -1.27 22.72 -10.17
C PRO A 131 -1.71 21.37 -10.75
N PHE A 132 -1.04 20.89 -11.80
CA PHE A 132 -1.30 19.58 -12.37
C PHE A 132 -1.04 18.45 -11.39
N PHE A 133 0.18 18.33 -10.87
CA PHE A 133 0.52 17.26 -9.94
C PHE A 133 -0.23 17.36 -8.61
N GLU A 134 -0.48 18.58 -8.12
CA GLU A 134 -1.35 18.79 -6.96
C GLU A 134 -2.76 18.23 -7.23
N SER A 135 -3.33 18.50 -8.42
CA SER A 135 -4.65 17.99 -8.80
C SER A 135 -4.72 16.46 -8.95
N LEU A 136 -3.58 15.81 -9.14
CA LEU A 136 -3.46 14.35 -9.18
C LEU A 136 -3.25 13.73 -7.79
N GLY A 137 -3.25 14.54 -6.72
CA GLY A 137 -3.14 14.09 -5.33
C GLY A 137 -1.72 14.08 -4.76
N LEU A 138 -0.73 14.66 -5.44
CA LEU A 138 0.59 14.85 -4.83
C LEU A 138 0.53 15.94 -3.77
N SER A 139 1.14 15.67 -2.61
CA SER A 139 1.19 16.66 -1.52
C SER A 139 2.18 17.79 -1.84
N PRO A 140 1.94 19.02 -1.35
CA PRO A 140 2.85 20.15 -1.58
C PRO A 140 4.30 19.90 -1.14
N SER A 141 4.49 19.16 -0.03
CA SER A 141 5.81 18.80 0.50
C SER A 141 6.58 17.87 -0.44
N GLU A 142 5.88 17.06 -1.23
CA GLU A 142 6.48 16.10 -2.15
C GLU A 142 6.65 16.69 -3.55
N LEU A 143 5.74 17.60 -3.94
CA LEU A 143 5.65 18.22 -5.26
C LEU A 143 7.02 18.62 -5.83
N LEU A 144 7.79 19.40 -5.06
CA LEU A 144 9.08 19.96 -5.50
C LEU A 144 10.12 18.89 -5.87
N SER A 145 10.03 17.69 -5.30
CA SER A 145 10.94 16.57 -5.61
C SER A 145 10.61 15.91 -6.96
N PHE A 146 9.39 16.11 -7.46
CA PHE A 146 8.81 15.43 -8.61
C PHE A 146 8.63 16.33 -9.84
N LEU A 147 8.75 17.65 -9.65
CA LEU A 147 8.72 18.63 -10.75
C LEU A 147 9.90 18.44 -11.72
N PRO A 148 9.66 18.53 -13.03
CA PRO A 148 10.74 18.63 -14.00
C PRO A 148 11.60 19.88 -13.74
N ARG A 149 12.94 19.74 -13.84
CA ARG A 149 13.87 20.86 -13.59
C ARG A 149 13.95 21.89 -14.71
N HIS A 150 13.53 21.52 -15.92
CA HIS A 150 13.73 22.31 -17.13
C HIS A 150 12.46 22.49 -17.98
N LEU A 151 11.31 22.04 -17.47
CA LEU A 151 10.02 22.19 -18.13
C LEU A 151 9.10 23.00 -17.24
N MET A 152 8.38 23.95 -17.85
CA MET A 152 7.35 24.74 -17.20
C MET A 152 5.97 24.49 -17.80
N TYR A 153 5.90 23.98 -19.03
CA TYR A 153 4.65 23.76 -19.74
C TYR A 153 4.40 22.27 -19.95
N LEU A 154 3.19 21.81 -19.68
CA LEU A 154 2.79 20.41 -19.87
C LEU A 154 2.76 20.02 -21.35
N SER A 155 2.54 20.98 -22.24
CA SER A 155 2.62 20.77 -23.69
C SER A 155 3.98 20.26 -24.16
N ASP A 156 5.04 20.52 -23.38
CA ASP A 156 6.40 20.09 -23.69
C ASP A 156 6.66 18.62 -23.32
N ASP A 157 5.72 17.97 -22.61
CA ASP A 157 5.77 16.57 -22.20
C ASP A 157 4.42 15.88 -22.48
N CYS A 158 4.10 15.72 -23.77
CA CYS A 158 2.87 15.06 -24.20
C CYS A 158 2.81 13.58 -23.77
N VAL A 159 3.95 12.91 -23.62
CA VAL A 159 4.03 11.51 -23.20
C VAL A 159 3.51 11.33 -21.77
N LEU A 160 3.85 12.24 -20.85
CA LEU A 160 3.29 12.27 -19.51
C LEU A 160 1.77 12.40 -19.54
N THR A 161 1.24 13.38 -20.29
CA THR A 161 -0.19 13.66 -20.34
C THR A 161 -0.98 12.51 -20.98
N ASP A 162 -0.44 11.92 -22.05
CA ASP A 162 -1.05 10.78 -22.74
C ASP A 162 -1.18 9.56 -21.83
N ASN A 163 -0.15 9.28 -21.03
CA ASN A 163 -0.18 8.19 -20.05
C ASN A 163 -1.13 8.48 -18.89
N VAL A 164 -1.21 9.73 -18.40
CA VAL A 164 -2.23 10.14 -17.42
C VAL A 164 -3.64 9.93 -17.97
N HIS A 165 -3.88 10.31 -19.23
CA HIS A 165 -5.17 10.09 -19.89
C HIS A 165 -5.46 8.61 -20.10
N ALA A 166 -4.48 7.79 -20.46
CA ALA A 166 -4.65 6.33 -20.57
C ALA A 166 -5.12 5.71 -19.24
N LEU A 167 -4.53 6.12 -18.11
CA LEU A 167 -4.96 5.69 -16.77
C LEU A 167 -6.39 6.16 -16.47
N CYS A 168 -6.71 7.43 -16.76
CA CYS A 168 -8.05 8.00 -16.55
C CYS A 168 -9.12 7.27 -17.39
N ASN A 169 -8.84 7.07 -18.68
CA ASN A 169 -9.74 6.39 -19.62
C ASN A 169 -9.94 4.91 -19.25
N TYR A 170 -8.93 4.29 -18.64
CA TYR A 170 -9.07 2.97 -18.07
C TYR A 170 -9.99 2.95 -16.84
N GLY A 171 -10.12 4.07 -16.12
CA GLY A 171 -11.02 4.22 -14.96
C GLY A 171 -10.29 4.43 -13.63
N ILE A 172 -8.98 4.71 -13.65
CA ILE A 172 -8.21 5.00 -12.44
C ILE A 172 -8.54 6.43 -11.97
N PRO A 173 -8.92 6.62 -10.69
CA PRO A 173 -9.19 7.95 -10.16
C PRO A 173 -7.96 8.86 -10.25
N ARG A 174 -8.16 10.09 -10.74
CA ARG A 174 -7.07 11.09 -10.89
C ARG A 174 -6.29 11.32 -9.59
N SER A 175 -6.97 11.29 -8.44
CA SER A 175 -6.36 11.42 -7.11
C SER A 175 -5.37 10.32 -6.74
N ASN A 176 -5.41 9.17 -7.43
CA ASN A 176 -4.47 8.08 -7.20
C ASN A 176 -3.22 8.21 -8.09
N ILE A 177 -3.32 8.95 -9.20
CA ILE A 177 -2.25 9.03 -10.21
C ILE A 177 -1.01 9.73 -9.65
N GLY A 178 -1.17 10.70 -8.74
CA GLY A 178 -0.05 11.33 -8.05
C GLY A 178 0.81 10.33 -7.28
N LYS A 179 0.17 9.41 -6.54
CA LYS A 179 0.86 8.28 -5.90
C LYS A 179 1.56 7.39 -6.93
N MET A 180 0.89 7.07 -8.04
CA MET A 180 1.46 6.26 -9.12
C MET A 180 2.72 6.90 -9.70
N TYR A 181 2.71 8.23 -9.92
CA TYR A 181 3.87 8.97 -10.41
C TYR A 181 5.06 8.91 -9.44
N LYS A 182 4.79 8.99 -8.14
CA LYS A 182 5.81 8.86 -7.09
C LYS A 182 6.43 7.46 -7.05
N GLU A 183 5.60 6.42 -7.10
CA GLU A 183 6.05 5.03 -6.90
C GLU A 183 6.59 4.38 -8.18
N ALA A 184 6.08 4.78 -9.35
CA ALA A 184 6.40 4.16 -10.63
C ALA A 184 6.48 5.21 -11.76
N LYS A 185 7.33 6.24 -11.58
CA LYS A 185 7.50 7.35 -12.55
C LYS A 185 7.72 6.87 -14.00
N GLU A 186 8.39 5.74 -14.19
CA GLU A 186 8.66 5.13 -15.49
C GLU A 186 7.40 4.97 -16.35
N ILE A 187 6.25 4.63 -15.76
CA ILE A 187 5.03 4.32 -16.53
C ILE A 187 4.48 5.53 -17.28
N PHE A 188 4.90 6.73 -16.90
CA PHE A 188 4.53 7.98 -17.55
C PHE A 188 5.45 8.36 -18.71
N GLY A 189 6.53 7.61 -18.92
CA GLY A 189 7.42 7.74 -20.06
C GLY A 189 7.21 6.65 -21.12
N TYR A 190 6.15 5.85 -21.02
CA TYR A 190 5.85 4.82 -22.01
C TYR A 190 5.28 5.40 -23.29
N ASP A 191 5.66 4.79 -24.41
CA ASP A 191 5.11 5.14 -25.73
C ASP A 191 3.59 4.96 -25.76
N TYR A 192 2.94 5.69 -26.66
CA TYR A 192 1.50 5.68 -26.83
C TYR A 192 0.92 4.25 -26.93
N GLY A 193 -0.09 3.97 -26.11
CA GLY A 193 -0.80 2.68 -26.10
C GLY A 193 -0.13 1.57 -25.29
N VAL A 194 1.16 1.69 -24.93
CA VAL A 194 1.87 0.68 -24.15
C VAL A 194 1.22 0.46 -22.78
N LEU A 195 0.85 1.54 -22.09
CA LEU A 195 0.21 1.46 -20.77
C LEU A 195 -1.15 0.75 -20.82
N ALA A 196 -1.93 0.98 -21.88
CA ALA A 196 -3.21 0.30 -22.10
C ALA A 196 -3.02 -1.21 -22.32
N LEU A 197 -2.02 -1.61 -23.13
CA LEU A 197 -1.66 -3.01 -23.35
C LEU A 197 -1.21 -3.70 -22.06
N LYS A 198 -0.46 -2.99 -21.19
CA LYS A 198 -0.04 -3.53 -19.89
C LYS A 198 -1.23 -3.78 -18.97
N LEU A 199 -2.18 -2.85 -18.89
CA LEU A 199 -3.42 -3.03 -18.12
C LEU A 199 -4.23 -4.22 -18.65
N GLN A 200 -4.39 -4.31 -19.96
CA GLN A 200 -5.06 -5.43 -20.62
C GLN A 200 -4.36 -6.77 -20.35
N ALA A 201 -3.03 -6.80 -20.26
CA ALA A 201 -2.29 -8.02 -19.97
C ALA A 201 -2.66 -8.61 -18.60
N TYR A 202 -3.02 -7.78 -17.61
CA TYR A 202 -3.56 -8.25 -16.33
C TYR A 202 -5.00 -8.74 -16.43
N GLU A 203 -5.84 -8.11 -17.25
CA GLU A 203 -7.19 -8.61 -17.54
C GLU A 203 -7.15 -9.99 -18.21
N ASN A 204 -6.17 -10.22 -19.09
CA ASN A 204 -5.95 -11.50 -19.76
C ASN A 204 -5.58 -12.65 -18.79
N LEU A 205 -5.23 -12.35 -17.53
CA LEU A 205 -5.07 -13.36 -16.48
C LEU A 205 -6.42 -13.83 -15.91
N GLY A 206 -7.54 -13.24 -16.34
CA GLY A 206 -8.88 -13.50 -15.82
C GLY A 206 -9.31 -12.58 -14.68
N ILE A 207 -8.55 -11.52 -14.42
CA ILE A 207 -8.84 -10.53 -13.38
C ILE A 207 -9.81 -9.49 -13.93
N SER A 208 -10.85 -9.13 -13.16
CA SER A 208 -11.77 -8.10 -13.61
C SER A 208 -11.09 -6.74 -13.73
N LYS A 209 -11.55 -5.91 -14.68
CA LYS A 209 -11.11 -4.53 -14.82
C LYS A 209 -11.15 -3.74 -13.51
N ALA A 210 -12.21 -3.90 -12.71
CA ALA A 210 -12.36 -3.25 -11.41
C ALA A 210 -11.23 -3.65 -10.43
N THR A 211 -10.86 -4.92 -10.41
CA THR A 211 -9.75 -5.41 -9.59
C THR A 211 -8.41 -4.95 -10.14
N VAL A 212 -8.20 -4.94 -11.45
CA VAL A 212 -6.98 -4.39 -12.06
C VAL A 212 -6.81 -2.92 -11.66
N ILE A 213 -7.85 -2.09 -11.77
CA ILE A 213 -7.84 -0.68 -11.34
C ILE A 213 -7.39 -0.57 -9.88
N LYS A 214 -7.97 -1.38 -8.99
CA LYS A 214 -7.64 -1.34 -7.57
C LYS A 214 -6.21 -1.82 -7.30
N LEU A 215 -5.79 -2.92 -7.93
CA LEU A 215 -4.44 -3.48 -7.81
C LEU A 215 -3.37 -2.47 -8.22
N VAL A 216 -3.46 -1.90 -9.43
CA VAL A 216 -2.44 -0.98 -9.95
C VAL A 216 -2.48 0.38 -9.26
N SER A 217 -3.62 0.79 -8.71
CA SER A 217 -3.71 1.96 -7.83
C SER A 217 -2.98 1.73 -6.49
N CYS A 218 -3.03 0.51 -5.96
CA CYS A 218 -2.34 0.13 -4.73
C CYS A 218 -0.85 -0.15 -4.96
N CYS A 219 -0.51 -0.77 -6.09
CA CYS A 219 0.83 -1.23 -6.47
C CYS A 219 1.17 -0.83 -7.90
N PRO A 220 1.53 0.44 -8.14
CA PRO A 220 1.81 0.96 -9.47
C PRO A 220 3.00 0.26 -10.15
N LEU A 221 3.92 -0.30 -9.35
CA LEU A 221 5.05 -1.11 -9.81
C LEU A 221 4.65 -2.36 -10.61
N LEU A 222 3.40 -2.83 -10.51
CA LEU A 222 2.89 -3.89 -11.39
C LEU A 222 2.89 -3.49 -12.87
N LEU A 223 2.83 -2.19 -13.16
CA LEU A 223 2.84 -1.68 -14.52
C LEU A 223 4.25 -1.41 -15.05
N VAL A 224 5.30 -1.63 -14.24
CA VAL A 224 6.70 -1.45 -14.65
C VAL A 224 7.23 -2.72 -15.29
N GLY A 225 7.80 -2.61 -16.50
CA GLY A 225 8.32 -3.76 -17.24
C GLY A 225 7.22 -4.71 -17.73
N GLY A 226 7.48 -6.01 -17.79
CA GLY A 226 6.49 -7.02 -18.20
C GLY A 226 5.44 -7.31 -17.11
N VAL A 227 4.51 -8.24 -17.39
CA VAL A 227 3.61 -8.77 -16.36
C VAL A 227 4.44 -9.37 -15.23
N ASN A 228 4.20 -8.92 -13.99
CA ASN A 228 4.97 -9.35 -12.83
C ASN A 228 4.77 -10.86 -12.56
N SER A 229 5.85 -11.64 -12.69
CA SER A 229 5.82 -13.11 -12.55
C SER A 229 5.47 -13.58 -11.14
N ASP A 230 5.89 -12.84 -10.11
CA ASP A 230 5.63 -13.21 -8.71
C ASP A 230 4.15 -13.00 -8.38
N PHE A 231 3.55 -11.93 -8.89
CA PHE A 231 2.11 -11.73 -8.82
C PHE A 231 1.35 -12.85 -9.54
N VAL A 232 1.80 -13.26 -10.74
CA VAL A 232 1.18 -14.37 -11.48
C VAL A 232 1.22 -15.67 -10.66
N ARG A 233 2.37 -16.00 -10.05
CA ARG A 233 2.51 -17.16 -9.15
C ARG A 233 1.51 -17.12 -7.99
N VAL A 234 1.36 -15.96 -7.35
CA VAL A 234 0.37 -15.78 -6.27
C VAL A 234 -1.04 -15.96 -6.80
N HIS A 235 -1.39 -15.30 -7.90
CA HIS A 235 -2.71 -15.39 -8.52
C HIS A 235 -3.08 -16.82 -8.92
N GLU A 236 -2.17 -17.56 -9.55
CA GLU A 236 -2.36 -18.96 -9.90
C GLU A 236 -2.54 -19.85 -8.67
N LYS A 237 -1.78 -19.60 -7.60
CA LYS A 237 -1.94 -20.36 -6.35
C LYS A 237 -3.29 -20.08 -5.69
N LEU A 238 -3.72 -18.82 -5.60
CA LEU A 238 -5.05 -18.46 -5.09
C LEU A 238 -6.17 -19.12 -5.92
N LYS A 239 -6.02 -19.15 -7.24
CA LYS A 239 -6.95 -19.85 -8.14
C LYS A 239 -7.02 -21.36 -7.84
N ARG A 240 -5.88 -22.02 -7.60
CA ARG A 240 -5.85 -23.45 -7.22
C ARG A 240 -6.55 -23.70 -5.89
N LEU A 241 -6.36 -22.83 -4.91
CA LEU A 241 -7.06 -22.89 -3.61
C LEU A 241 -8.59 -22.70 -3.74
N GLY A 242 -9.11 -22.32 -4.91
CA GLY A 242 -10.53 -22.04 -5.12
C GLY A 242 -10.94 -20.62 -4.71
N LEU A 243 -9.99 -19.74 -4.40
CA LEU A 243 -10.28 -18.32 -4.17
C LEU A 243 -10.57 -17.65 -5.52
N GLY A 244 -11.62 -16.81 -5.56
CA GLY A 244 -12.02 -16.12 -6.79
C GLY A 244 -10.91 -15.23 -7.36
N MET A 245 -10.91 -15.03 -8.70
CA MET A 245 -9.91 -14.22 -9.42
C MET A 245 -9.78 -12.79 -8.88
N ASP A 246 -10.89 -12.25 -8.36
CA ASP A 246 -10.98 -10.89 -7.83
C ASP A 246 -10.78 -10.81 -6.31
N TRP A 247 -10.43 -11.91 -5.64
CA TRP A 247 -10.33 -11.97 -4.17
C TRP A 247 -9.38 -10.91 -3.62
N ILE A 248 -8.21 -10.72 -4.23
CA ILE A 248 -7.26 -9.66 -3.82
C ILE A 248 -7.92 -8.28 -3.98
N GLY A 249 -8.69 -8.07 -5.04
CA GLY A 249 -9.45 -6.84 -5.28
C GLY A 249 -10.45 -6.53 -4.18
N GLY A 250 -11.04 -7.52 -3.52
CA GLY A 250 -11.91 -7.30 -2.36
C GLY A 250 -11.21 -6.59 -1.21
N TYR A 251 -9.95 -6.96 -0.94
CA TYR A 251 -9.25 -6.61 0.30
C TYR A 251 -8.01 -5.72 0.12
N ALA A 252 -7.62 -5.44 -1.13
CA ALA A 252 -6.48 -4.57 -1.40
C ALA A 252 -6.68 -3.17 -0.81
N SER A 253 -5.60 -2.60 -0.25
CA SER A 253 -5.62 -1.29 0.41
C SER A 253 -4.54 -0.38 -0.17
N GLY A 254 -4.93 0.88 -0.45
CA GLY A 254 -4.03 1.88 -1.03
C GLY A 254 -2.85 2.26 -0.15
N ASN A 255 -2.88 1.96 1.15
CA ASN A 255 -1.81 2.26 2.10
C ASN A 255 -0.86 1.08 2.34
N SER A 256 -1.11 -0.06 1.71
CA SER A 256 -0.34 -1.29 1.90
C SER A 256 0.71 -1.45 0.81
N THR A 257 1.86 -1.99 1.20
CA THR A 257 2.89 -2.46 0.26
C THR A 257 2.80 -3.97 0.14
N TYR A 258 2.92 -4.45 -1.09
CA TYR A 258 2.72 -5.86 -1.44
C TYR A 258 4.04 -6.45 -1.92
N ASN A 259 4.44 -7.56 -1.31
CA ASN A 259 5.56 -8.38 -1.71
C ASN A 259 5.00 -9.75 -2.13
N TRP A 260 4.80 -9.92 -3.44
CA TRP A 260 4.16 -11.10 -4.02
C TRP A 260 4.97 -12.37 -3.78
N ASP A 261 6.29 -12.29 -3.88
CA ASP A 261 7.18 -13.42 -3.62
C ASP A 261 7.02 -13.94 -2.18
N ARG A 262 7.01 -13.04 -1.19
CA ARG A 262 6.77 -13.42 0.21
C ARG A 262 5.37 -13.99 0.44
N MET A 263 4.35 -13.45 -0.22
CA MET A 263 3.00 -14.03 -0.14
C MET A 263 3.00 -15.47 -0.64
N PHE A 264 3.65 -15.71 -1.77
CA PHE A 264 3.82 -17.06 -2.30
C PHE A 264 4.54 -17.97 -1.31
N ASP A 265 5.68 -17.52 -0.78
CA ASP A 265 6.43 -18.26 0.23
C ASP A 265 5.57 -18.57 1.45
N THR A 266 4.75 -17.64 1.93
CA THR A 266 3.84 -17.87 3.06
C THR A 266 2.84 -18.99 2.74
N MET A 267 2.28 -19.03 1.53
CA MET A 267 1.40 -20.12 1.14
C MET A 267 2.16 -21.46 1.02
N ASP A 268 3.39 -21.47 0.51
CA ASP A 268 4.25 -22.66 0.48
C ASP A 268 4.66 -23.13 1.89
N PHE A 269 4.85 -22.20 2.81
CA PHE A 269 5.14 -22.51 4.20
C PHE A 269 3.94 -23.18 4.87
N LEU A 270 2.71 -22.70 4.64
CA LEU A 270 1.50 -23.32 5.20
C LEU A 270 1.27 -24.74 4.64
N ASP A 271 1.57 -24.96 3.35
CA ASP A 271 1.58 -26.30 2.76
C ASP A 271 2.58 -27.23 3.49
N LYS A 272 3.81 -26.75 3.76
CA LYS A 272 4.83 -27.49 4.54
C LYS A 272 4.42 -27.76 5.99
N VAL A 273 3.65 -26.87 6.60
CA VAL A 273 3.07 -27.07 7.95
C VAL A 273 2.03 -28.20 7.94
N GLY A 274 1.43 -28.49 6.79
CA GLY A 274 0.45 -29.57 6.59
C GLY A 274 -0.96 -29.09 6.30
N TYR A 275 -1.16 -27.80 5.98
CA TYR A 275 -2.47 -27.31 5.56
C TYR A 275 -2.82 -27.85 4.17
N THR A 276 -4.01 -28.40 4.03
CA THR A 276 -4.61 -28.72 2.73
C THR A 276 -5.03 -27.44 1.99
N GLU A 277 -5.26 -27.56 0.67
CA GLU A 277 -5.74 -26.43 -0.15
C GLU A 277 -7.09 -25.90 0.38
N GLU A 278 -7.99 -26.78 0.78
CA GLU A 278 -9.30 -26.41 1.34
C GLU A 278 -9.16 -25.67 2.68
N GLN A 279 -8.27 -26.13 3.56
CA GLN A 279 -8.01 -25.46 4.83
C GLN A 279 -7.37 -24.09 4.62
N MET A 280 -6.44 -23.96 3.69
CA MET A 280 -5.84 -22.66 3.33
C MET A 280 -6.89 -21.71 2.74
N CYS A 281 -7.79 -22.20 1.90
CA CYS A 281 -8.88 -21.42 1.33
C CYS A 281 -9.75 -20.81 2.43
N VAL A 282 -10.27 -21.64 3.35
CA VAL A 282 -11.08 -21.18 4.50
C VAL A 282 -10.28 -20.21 5.38
N LEU A 283 -9.00 -20.48 5.62
CA LEU A 283 -8.13 -19.62 6.42
C LEU A 283 -8.03 -18.21 5.83
N PHE A 284 -7.83 -18.10 4.51
CA PHE A 284 -7.70 -16.82 3.82
C PHE A 284 -9.04 -16.11 3.63
N GLU A 285 -10.13 -16.83 3.38
CA GLU A 285 -11.48 -16.23 3.34
C GLU A 285 -11.84 -15.56 4.66
N LEU A 286 -11.54 -16.22 5.78
CA LEU A 286 -11.82 -15.68 7.11
C LEU A 286 -10.82 -14.60 7.53
N ASN A 287 -9.57 -14.67 7.05
CA ASN A 287 -8.49 -13.76 7.44
C ASN A 287 -7.66 -13.25 6.25
N PRO A 288 -8.22 -12.44 5.33
CA PRO A 288 -7.47 -11.94 4.16
C PRO A 288 -6.21 -11.15 4.54
N ALA A 289 -6.26 -10.45 5.67
CA ALA A 289 -5.13 -9.70 6.21
C ALA A 289 -3.92 -10.58 6.55
N LEU A 290 -4.11 -11.89 6.80
CA LEU A 290 -3.00 -12.82 7.04
C LEU A 290 -2.00 -12.82 5.88
N LEU A 291 -2.51 -12.91 4.66
CA LEU A 291 -1.68 -12.93 3.46
C LEU A 291 -1.38 -11.50 2.98
N LEU A 292 -2.37 -10.61 3.01
CA LEU A 292 -2.25 -9.29 2.38
C LEU A 292 -1.53 -8.25 3.25
N GLU A 293 -1.80 -8.20 4.56
CA GLU A 293 -1.20 -7.21 5.46
C GLU A 293 0.24 -7.60 5.79
N GLY A 294 1.20 -6.76 5.39
CA GLY A 294 2.63 -7.07 5.55
C GLY A 294 3.12 -8.24 4.68
N SER A 295 2.29 -8.69 3.73
CA SER A 295 2.63 -9.76 2.78
C SER A 295 3.03 -11.08 3.44
N GLY A 296 2.23 -11.57 4.40
CA GLY A 296 2.49 -12.82 5.10
C GLY A 296 3.67 -12.80 6.10
N LYS A 297 4.38 -11.67 6.23
CA LYS A 297 5.53 -11.50 7.13
C LYS A 297 5.23 -11.91 8.58
N ASN A 298 4.03 -11.63 9.06
CA ASN A 298 3.66 -11.88 10.46
C ASN A 298 3.66 -13.38 10.81
N VAL A 299 3.38 -14.26 9.84
CA VAL A 299 3.47 -15.72 10.04
C VAL A 299 4.89 -16.11 10.42
N TYR A 300 5.88 -15.65 9.67
CA TYR A 300 7.29 -15.92 9.94
C TYR A 300 7.78 -15.29 11.25
N VAL A 301 7.29 -14.09 11.59
CA VAL A 301 7.62 -13.45 12.86
C VAL A 301 7.10 -14.28 14.03
N LEU A 302 5.84 -14.73 13.97
CA LEU A 302 5.28 -15.58 15.02
C LEU A 302 6.02 -16.92 15.09
N PHE A 303 6.19 -17.60 13.95
CA PHE A 303 6.89 -18.88 13.87
C PHE A 303 8.30 -18.80 14.47
N GLY A 304 9.09 -17.82 14.04
CA GLY A 304 10.45 -17.60 14.56
C GLY A 304 10.48 -17.19 16.05
N ARG A 305 9.43 -16.54 16.56
CA ARG A 305 9.31 -16.21 18.00
C ARG A 305 9.04 -17.46 18.83
N LEU A 306 8.20 -18.37 18.36
CA LEU A 306 7.92 -19.64 19.04
C LEU A 306 9.16 -20.55 19.05
N LEU A 307 9.90 -20.63 17.95
CA LEU A 307 11.18 -21.36 17.93
C LEU A 307 12.21 -20.76 18.90
N LYS A 308 12.31 -19.42 18.94
CA LYS A 308 13.20 -18.73 19.90
C LYS A 308 12.78 -18.91 21.36
N LEU A 309 11.53 -19.27 21.61
CA LEU A 309 11.04 -19.57 22.94
C LEU A 309 11.50 -20.94 23.44
N GLY A 310 11.85 -21.84 22.51
CA GLY A 310 12.30 -23.20 22.82
C GLY A 310 11.43 -24.29 22.22
N LEU A 311 10.29 -23.94 21.57
CA LEU A 311 9.46 -24.94 20.90
C LEU A 311 10.21 -25.53 19.69
N GLU A 312 10.10 -26.83 19.51
CA GLU A 312 10.59 -27.51 18.32
C GLU A 312 9.73 -27.19 17.10
N MET A 313 10.31 -27.33 15.90
CA MET A 313 9.60 -27.07 14.65
C MET A 313 8.30 -27.87 14.51
N ASN A 314 8.31 -29.15 14.88
CA ASN A 314 7.14 -30.01 14.81
C ASN A 314 6.05 -29.61 15.81
N GLU A 315 6.44 -29.12 16.99
CA GLU A 315 5.48 -28.61 17.99
C GLU A 315 4.79 -27.35 17.47
N VAL A 316 5.54 -26.43 16.85
CA VAL A 316 4.95 -25.22 16.25
C VAL A 316 4.03 -25.56 15.08
N TYR A 317 4.40 -26.55 14.24
CA TYR A 317 3.52 -27.02 13.17
C TYR A 317 2.21 -27.60 13.73
N SER A 318 2.31 -28.48 14.73
CA SER A 318 1.14 -29.04 15.41
C SER A 318 0.27 -27.95 16.02
N LEU A 319 0.88 -26.94 16.65
CA LEU A 319 0.19 -25.81 17.25
C LEU A 319 -0.61 -25.01 16.21
N PHE A 320 -0.02 -24.69 15.05
CA PHE A 320 -0.74 -24.01 13.96
C PHE A 320 -1.87 -24.87 13.40
N MET A 321 -1.63 -26.16 13.16
CA MET A 321 -2.64 -27.07 12.63
C MET A 321 -3.83 -27.26 13.58
N GLN A 322 -3.57 -27.38 14.88
CA GLN A 322 -4.62 -27.53 15.90
C GLN A 322 -5.33 -26.20 16.20
N ASN A 323 -4.66 -25.06 15.98
CA ASN A 323 -5.18 -23.73 16.32
C ASN A 323 -5.06 -22.73 15.15
N PRO A 324 -5.71 -22.93 13.98
CA PRO A 324 -5.56 -22.04 12.83
C PRO A 324 -5.92 -20.57 13.11
N GLN A 325 -6.82 -20.32 14.08
CA GLN A 325 -7.19 -18.99 14.54
C GLN A 325 -6.01 -18.16 15.04
N VAL A 326 -4.94 -18.81 15.51
CA VAL A 326 -3.71 -18.15 15.97
C VAL A 326 -3.08 -17.30 14.87
N LEU A 327 -3.29 -17.68 13.61
CA LEU A 327 -2.77 -16.99 12.44
C LEU A 327 -3.60 -15.76 12.05
N SER A 328 -4.71 -15.45 12.72
CA SER A 328 -5.36 -14.15 12.51
C SER A 328 -4.48 -13.01 13.07
N VAL A 329 -4.47 -11.85 12.43
CA VAL A 329 -3.64 -10.69 12.85
C VAL A 329 -3.86 -10.33 14.31
N LYS A 330 -5.12 -10.38 14.77
CA LYS A 330 -5.48 -10.13 16.17
C LYS A 330 -4.88 -11.18 17.11
N CYS A 331 -5.04 -12.45 16.79
CA CYS A 331 -4.56 -13.54 17.63
C CYS A 331 -3.04 -13.61 17.69
N MET A 332 -2.35 -13.40 16.56
CA MET A 332 -0.88 -13.29 16.52
C MET A 332 -0.41 -12.18 17.46
N LYS A 333 -1.02 -10.99 17.38
CA LYS A 333 -0.67 -9.86 18.24
C LYS A 333 -0.91 -10.16 19.72
N ASN A 334 -2.04 -10.76 20.06
CA ASN A 334 -2.37 -11.14 21.43
C ASN A 334 -1.38 -12.16 21.99
N LEU A 335 -1.05 -13.20 21.22
CA LEU A 335 -0.10 -14.23 21.61
C LEU A 335 1.30 -13.64 21.83
N LEU A 336 1.76 -12.76 20.93
CA LEU A 336 3.04 -12.07 21.11
C LEU A 336 3.06 -11.19 22.37
N LEU A 337 1.96 -10.48 22.67
CA LEU A 337 1.82 -9.71 23.90
C LEU A 337 1.78 -10.58 25.16
N ALA A 338 1.21 -11.78 25.07
CA ALA A 338 1.19 -12.75 26.16
C ALA A 338 2.60 -13.29 26.44
N VAL A 339 3.36 -13.62 25.39
CA VAL A 339 4.78 -14.00 25.50
C VAL A 339 5.59 -12.85 26.09
N ASP A 340 5.39 -11.62 25.62
CA ASP A 340 6.05 -10.44 26.20
C ASP A 340 5.69 -10.25 27.68
N PHE A 341 4.43 -10.50 28.07
CA PHE A 341 4.00 -10.45 29.47
C PHE A 341 4.76 -11.46 30.34
N LEU A 342 4.87 -12.71 29.89
CA LEU A 342 5.59 -13.77 30.61
C LEU A 342 7.09 -13.46 30.73
N PHE A 343 7.68 -12.93 29.66
CA PHE A 343 9.06 -12.46 29.69
C PHE A 343 9.23 -11.27 30.67
N GLU A 344 8.32 -10.30 30.63
CA GLU A 344 8.32 -9.12 31.50
C GLU A 344 8.16 -9.47 32.99
N ILE A 345 7.64 -10.64 33.37
CA ILE A 345 7.59 -11.10 34.77
C ILE A 345 8.80 -11.97 35.15
N GLY A 346 9.62 -12.38 34.18
CA GLY A 346 10.83 -13.17 34.42
C GLY A 346 10.58 -14.67 34.43
N MET A 347 9.58 -15.14 33.68
CA MET A 347 9.37 -16.56 33.43
C MET A 347 10.55 -17.13 32.63
N GLY A 348 11.02 -18.34 32.97
CA GLY A 348 12.06 -19.03 32.22
C GLY A 348 11.54 -19.47 30.85
N THR A 349 12.42 -19.59 29.86
CA THR A 349 12.03 -19.90 28.47
C THR A 349 11.37 -21.27 28.32
N GLU A 350 11.85 -22.29 29.03
CA GLU A 350 11.24 -23.64 29.04
C GLU A 350 9.81 -23.59 29.60
N GLU A 351 9.61 -22.94 30.75
CA GLU A 351 8.31 -22.79 31.39
C GLU A 351 7.35 -21.96 30.54
N MET A 352 7.86 -20.93 29.85
CA MET A 352 7.07 -20.17 28.88
C MET A 352 6.67 -21.01 27.68
N ALA A 353 7.58 -21.84 27.15
CA ALA A 353 7.30 -22.73 26.04
C ALA A 353 6.18 -23.72 26.42
N ASP A 354 6.26 -24.32 27.61
CA ASP A 354 5.23 -25.20 28.15
C ASP A 354 3.87 -24.50 28.27
N ILE A 355 3.82 -23.30 28.85
CA ILE A 355 2.58 -22.52 28.95
C ILE A 355 2.02 -22.21 27.56
N VAL A 356 2.87 -21.78 26.62
CA VAL A 356 2.43 -21.43 25.26
C VAL A 356 1.92 -22.64 24.51
N ALA A 357 2.59 -23.79 24.61
CA ALA A 357 2.18 -25.02 23.95
C ALA A 357 0.82 -25.52 24.47
N ASN A 358 0.57 -25.41 25.77
CA ASN A 358 -0.65 -25.92 26.40
C ASN A 358 -1.84 -24.94 26.32
N ASP A 359 -1.61 -23.63 26.38
CA ASP A 359 -2.67 -22.62 26.51
C ASP A 359 -2.79 -21.67 25.29
N VAL A 360 -2.23 -22.03 24.12
CA VAL A 360 -2.18 -21.15 22.93
C VAL A 360 -3.53 -20.55 22.54
N GLU A 361 -4.61 -21.32 22.62
CA GLU A 361 -5.96 -20.85 22.25
C GLU A 361 -6.40 -19.71 23.18
N PHE A 362 -6.20 -19.88 24.48
CA PHE A 362 -6.51 -18.86 25.47
C PHE A 362 -5.60 -17.63 25.32
N LEU A 363 -4.29 -17.84 25.18
CA LEU A 363 -3.32 -16.75 25.05
C LEU A 363 -3.56 -15.91 23.80
N SER A 364 -3.92 -16.55 22.69
CA SER A 364 -4.15 -15.87 21.41
C SER A 364 -5.53 -15.19 21.33
N SER A 365 -6.55 -15.69 22.04
CA SER A 365 -7.87 -15.07 22.10
C SER A 365 -7.97 -13.93 23.12
N SER A 366 -7.05 -13.88 24.10
CA SER A 366 -7.08 -12.93 25.21
C SER A 366 -6.23 -11.69 24.97
N SER A 367 -6.67 -10.56 25.53
CA SER A 367 -5.84 -9.35 25.60
C SER A 367 -5.36 -9.15 27.03
N PHE A 368 -4.07 -8.94 27.22
CA PHE A 368 -3.46 -8.88 28.55
C PHE A 368 -3.30 -7.44 29.06
N LYS A 369 -3.50 -7.24 30.36
CA LYS A 369 -3.05 -6.05 31.07
C LYS A 369 -1.51 -6.09 31.18
N ARG A 370 -0.88 -4.94 31.40
CA ARG A 370 0.56 -4.91 31.69
C ARG A 370 0.84 -5.58 33.06
N PRO A 371 1.97 -6.28 33.24
CA PRO A 371 2.31 -6.92 34.51
C PRO A 371 2.20 -5.99 35.74
N LYS A 372 2.62 -4.73 35.60
CA LYS A 372 2.50 -3.72 36.67
C LYS A 372 1.06 -3.47 37.10
N THR A 373 0.11 -3.49 36.18
CA THR A 373 -1.32 -3.33 36.48
C THR A 373 -1.85 -4.57 37.21
N VAL A 374 -1.51 -5.76 36.72
CA VAL A 374 -1.91 -7.03 37.35
C VAL A 374 -1.36 -7.14 38.78
N CYS A 375 -0.10 -6.78 39.00
CA CYS A 375 0.51 -6.73 40.32
C CYS A 375 -0.26 -5.81 41.30
N LYS A 376 -0.72 -4.64 40.82
CA LYS A 376 -1.52 -3.72 41.62
C LYS A 376 -2.90 -4.30 41.95
N ASP A 377 -3.57 -4.88 40.96
CA ASP A 377 -4.91 -5.47 41.10
C ASP A 377 -4.89 -6.64 42.10
N LEU A 378 -3.86 -7.49 42.00
CA LEU A 378 -3.67 -8.66 42.88
C LEU A 378 -2.94 -8.34 44.19
N LYS A 379 -2.49 -7.09 44.38
CA LYS A 379 -1.69 -6.65 45.54
C LYS A 379 -0.43 -7.50 45.79
N VAL A 380 0.20 -7.97 44.73
CA VAL A 380 1.44 -8.76 44.77
C VAL A 380 2.60 -8.00 44.12
N LYS A 381 3.83 -8.38 44.46
CA LYS A 381 5.03 -7.98 43.71
C LYS A 381 5.23 -8.91 42.51
N ARG A 382 6.14 -8.54 41.60
CA ARG A 382 6.48 -9.32 40.39
C ARG A 382 6.85 -10.77 40.71
N ASP A 383 7.69 -11.01 41.71
CA ASP A 383 8.10 -12.38 42.08
C ASP A 383 6.92 -13.21 42.63
N GLY A 384 6.00 -12.57 43.35
CA GLY A 384 4.76 -13.21 43.79
C GLY A 384 3.84 -13.54 42.62
N LEU A 385 3.73 -12.65 41.63
CA LEU A 385 2.99 -12.92 40.40
C LEU A 385 3.60 -14.07 39.60
N LEU A 386 4.93 -14.12 39.49
CA LEU A 386 5.65 -15.22 38.87
C LEU A 386 5.34 -16.56 39.56
N GLN A 387 5.43 -16.60 40.88
CA GLN A 387 5.15 -17.82 41.66
C GLN A 387 3.71 -18.28 41.49
N MET A 388 2.74 -17.37 41.52
CA MET A 388 1.33 -17.72 41.28
C MET A 388 1.10 -18.32 39.89
N ILE A 389 1.75 -17.78 38.85
CA ILE A 389 1.61 -18.32 37.49
C ILE A 389 2.27 -19.70 37.39
N LYS A 390 3.39 -19.95 38.09
CA LYS A 390 3.99 -21.29 38.13
C LYS A 390 3.10 -22.33 38.80
N GLU A 391 2.26 -21.92 39.75
CA GLU A 391 1.33 -22.80 40.46
C GLU A 391 0.07 -23.11 39.63
N ASP A 392 -0.51 -22.11 38.98
CA ASP A 392 -1.71 -22.24 38.14
C ASP A 392 -1.71 -21.19 37.02
N PRO A 393 -1.06 -21.49 35.87
CA PRO A 393 -0.91 -20.52 34.79
C PRO A 393 -2.26 -20.01 34.29
N HIS A 394 -3.18 -20.92 33.98
CA HIS A 394 -4.45 -20.61 33.36
C HIS A 394 -5.31 -19.67 34.24
N LYS A 395 -5.41 -19.94 35.54
CA LYS A 395 -6.19 -19.10 36.46
C LYS A 395 -5.64 -17.68 36.56
N VAL A 396 -4.33 -17.54 36.72
CA VAL A 396 -3.71 -16.22 36.90
C VAL A 396 -3.72 -15.43 35.60
N LEU A 397 -3.49 -16.09 34.47
CA LEU A 397 -3.57 -15.47 33.15
C LEU A 397 -4.99 -15.05 32.79
N THR A 398 -6.01 -15.78 33.25
CA THR A 398 -7.42 -15.35 33.17
C THR A 398 -7.65 -14.04 33.92
N LEU A 399 -7.12 -13.90 35.14
CA LEU A 399 -7.21 -12.65 35.92
C LEU A 399 -6.41 -11.49 35.29
N ALA A 400 -5.31 -11.81 34.62
CA ALA A 400 -4.48 -10.85 33.89
C ALA A 400 -5.11 -10.39 32.57
N SER A 401 -6.06 -11.16 32.04
CA SER A 401 -6.81 -10.81 30.83
C SER A 401 -7.75 -9.62 31.08
N LYS A 402 -7.95 -8.80 30.06
CA LYS A 402 -8.99 -7.77 30.09
C LYS A 402 -10.33 -8.46 29.85
N SER A 403 -11.25 -8.36 30.80
CA SER A 403 -12.62 -8.84 30.62
C SER A 403 -13.24 -8.22 29.38
N LYS A 404 -13.89 -9.02 28.53
CA LYS A 404 -14.78 -8.52 27.50
C LYS A 404 -15.97 -7.85 28.19
N GLU A 405 -16.05 -6.52 28.17
CA GLU A 405 -17.37 -5.89 28.17
C GLU A 405 -18.07 -6.35 26.88
N VAL A 406 -19.34 -6.70 27.02
CA VAL A 406 -20.15 -7.52 26.11
C VAL A 406 -20.21 -6.96 24.67
N GLU A 407 -19.60 -7.68 23.72
CA GLU A 407 -20.03 -7.73 22.30
C GLU A 407 -20.13 -9.21 21.86
N GLU A 408 -20.84 -10.00 22.67
CA GLU A 408 -21.06 -11.41 22.44
C GLU A 408 -22.49 -11.68 21.98
N THR A 409 -22.83 -11.32 20.74
CA THR A 409 -24.07 -11.82 20.11
C THR A 409 -23.95 -12.29 18.67
N ASN A 410 -22.93 -11.90 17.89
CA ASN A 410 -22.87 -12.28 16.46
C ASN A 410 -21.69 -13.19 16.05
N TYR A 411 -20.61 -13.32 16.84
CA TYR A 411 -19.42 -14.07 16.41
C TYR A 411 -19.51 -15.60 16.66
N LYS A 412 -20.07 -16.03 17.80
CA LYS A 412 -20.19 -17.47 18.15
C LYS A 412 -21.24 -18.23 17.32
N ARG A 413 -22.22 -17.53 16.74
CA ARG A 413 -23.27 -18.16 15.92
C ARG A 413 -22.79 -18.54 14.51
N GLY A 414 -21.78 -17.84 13.97
CA GLY A 414 -21.20 -18.13 12.64
C GLY A 414 -20.20 -19.29 12.62
N LEU A 415 -19.32 -19.39 13.62
CA LEU A 415 -18.33 -20.48 13.69
C LEU A 415 -18.99 -21.84 13.93
N ILE A 416 -19.91 -21.96 14.90
CA ILE A 416 -20.52 -23.26 15.23
C ILE A 416 -21.42 -23.78 14.09
N ALA A 417 -22.04 -22.89 13.31
CA ALA A 417 -22.83 -23.28 12.14
C ALA A 417 -21.95 -23.79 10.98
N SER A 418 -20.80 -23.16 10.75
CA SER A 418 -19.90 -23.51 9.64
C SER A 418 -19.15 -24.82 9.90
N TYR A 419 -18.67 -25.05 11.14
CA TYR A 419 -18.01 -26.30 11.51
C TYR A 419 -18.98 -27.48 11.63
N LYS A 420 -20.25 -27.28 12.00
CA LYS A 420 -21.24 -28.37 12.00
C LYS A 420 -21.69 -28.78 10.59
N LEU A 421 -21.87 -27.83 9.67
CA LEU A 421 -22.29 -28.13 8.30
C LEU A 421 -21.22 -28.91 7.52
N ALA A 422 -19.94 -28.59 7.72
CA ALA A 422 -18.82 -29.30 7.10
C ALA A 422 -18.67 -30.76 7.59
N TRP A 423 -19.05 -31.05 8.84
CA TRP A 423 -19.00 -32.42 9.37
C TRP A 423 -20.25 -33.26 9.06
N THR A 424 -21.42 -32.64 8.90
CA THR A 424 -22.65 -33.37 8.52
C THR A 424 -22.70 -33.77 7.04
N ALA A 425 -22.00 -33.04 6.15
CA ALA A 425 -21.97 -33.35 4.73
C ALA A 425 -21.17 -34.64 4.41
N THR A 426 -20.20 -35.00 5.26
CA THR A 426 -19.30 -36.15 5.04
C THR A 426 -19.89 -37.50 5.48
N TRP A 427 -21.09 -37.52 6.08
CA TRP A 427 -21.77 -38.74 6.55
C TRP A 427 -23.04 -39.11 5.76
N CYS A 428 -23.40 -38.36 4.72
CA CYS A 428 -24.57 -38.64 3.86
C CYS A 428 -24.22 -39.16 2.45
N GLN A 429 -22.98 -39.61 2.22
CA GLN A 429 -22.57 -40.28 0.97
C GLN A 429 -21.81 -41.58 1.26
N THR A 430 -22.52 -42.52 1.88
CA THR A 430 -22.44 -43.99 1.68
C THR A 430 -23.87 -44.49 1.71
#